data_AF-A0A927Y5F9-F1
#
_entry.id   AF-A0A927Y5F9-F1
#
_cell.length_a   1.000
_cell.length_b   1.000
_cell.length_c   1.000
_cell.angle_alpha   90.00
_cell.angle_beta   90.00
_cell.angle_gamma   90.00
#
_symmetry.space_group_name_H-M   'P 1'
#
loop_
_entity.id
_entity.type
_entity.pdbx_description
1 polymer ?
#
loop_
_entity_poly.entity_id
_entity_poly.type
_entity_poly.pdbx_seq_one_letter_code
_entity_poly.pdbx_strand_id
1 'polypeptide(L)'
;MPNATRLYHYSARDARERDELDLWRESFKANCACCAAIEDAIRNGFDGMHLTQDCARKVIDEFGYQRVEHVLANTLQELSDDGRFSPRNKEWGKSFYIPKDDKHNYCFSVSSHPAVLDGFIDEFRSEFQKLDLFDDKHCVEDAHSQDFTNKVLVMKIRSLKDSYWDPKYQLWYAVGGFGCDPKQRGTAVFVTCLYDGERTRFSRSDFIGPIKDECLPEWAQSQLEKLKAGQKIEPPDAQPSMTM
;
A
#
# COMPACT_ATOMS: atom_id res chain seq x y z
N MET A 1 2.39 7.32 -17.35
CA MET A 1 1.84 7.28 -15.98
C MET A 1 0.45 6.69 -16.11
N PRO A 2 0.13 5.53 -15.50
CA PRO A 2 -1.25 5.05 -15.54
C PRO A 2 -2.14 6.12 -14.92
N ASN A 3 -3.23 6.43 -15.58
CA ASN A 3 -4.21 7.43 -15.18
C ASN A 3 -5.05 6.84 -14.04
N ALA A 4 -4.39 6.55 -12.90
CA ALA A 4 -4.95 5.80 -11.81
C ALA A 4 -5.95 6.69 -11.07
N THR A 5 -7.22 6.54 -11.45
CA THR A 5 -8.37 7.05 -10.69
C THR A 5 -8.14 6.71 -9.22
N ARG A 6 -8.30 7.67 -8.31
CA ARG A 6 -8.10 7.44 -6.88
C ARG A 6 -9.12 6.43 -6.37
N LEU A 7 -8.70 5.50 -5.52
CA LEU A 7 -9.62 4.58 -4.84
C LEU A 7 -10.45 5.36 -3.82
N TYR A 8 -11.77 5.19 -3.87
CA TYR A 8 -12.71 5.71 -2.88
C TYR A 8 -13.00 4.63 -1.84
N HIS A 9 -12.74 4.92 -0.57
CA HIS A 9 -12.71 3.92 0.51
C HIS A 9 -14.03 3.75 1.27
N TYR A 10 -15.10 4.43 0.87
CA TYR A 10 -16.40 4.39 1.56
C TYR A 10 -17.53 3.93 0.63
N SER A 11 -18.68 3.59 1.21
CA SER A 11 -19.83 3.09 0.45
C SER A 11 -20.49 4.19 -0.39
N ALA A 12 -21.36 3.80 -1.34
CA ALA A 12 -22.15 4.75 -2.11
C ALA A 12 -23.06 5.61 -1.22
N ARG A 13 -23.49 5.06 -0.07
CA ARG A 13 -24.30 5.79 0.93
C ARG A 13 -23.48 6.89 1.59
N ASP A 14 -22.28 6.57 2.05
CA ASP A 14 -21.40 7.55 2.71
C ASP A 14 -21.01 8.68 1.74
N ALA A 15 -20.75 8.32 0.48
CA ALA A 15 -20.48 9.30 -0.58
C ALA A 15 -21.67 10.24 -0.83
N ARG A 16 -22.91 9.74 -0.76
CA ARG A 16 -24.11 10.57 -0.85
C ARG A 16 -24.24 11.53 0.33
N GLU A 17 -23.97 11.06 1.54
CA GLU A 17 -24.04 11.89 2.75
C GLU A 17 -22.99 13.01 2.76
N ARG A 18 -21.87 12.80 2.07
CA ARG A 18 -20.75 13.75 1.98
C ARG A 18 -20.74 14.62 0.71
N ASP A 19 -21.73 14.45 -0.17
CA ASP A 19 -21.76 15.09 -1.50
C ASP A 19 -20.54 14.74 -2.38
N GLU A 20 -20.04 13.52 -2.26
CA GLU A 20 -18.85 12.99 -2.95
C GLU A 20 -19.21 11.88 -3.95
N LEU A 21 -20.48 11.80 -4.40
CA LEU A 21 -20.98 10.72 -5.25
C LEU A 21 -20.22 10.57 -6.56
N ASP A 22 -19.75 11.67 -7.15
CA ASP A 22 -19.03 11.61 -8.42
C ASP A 22 -17.65 10.95 -8.25
N LEU A 23 -16.95 11.23 -7.15
CA LEU A 23 -15.71 10.56 -6.79
C LEU A 23 -15.92 9.06 -6.57
N TRP A 24 -17.00 8.68 -5.89
CA TRP A 24 -17.38 7.28 -5.72
C TRP A 24 -17.69 6.60 -7.07
N ARG A 25 -18.46 7.26 -7.95
CA ARG A 25 -18.81 6.72 -9.27
C ARG A 25 -17.58 6.49 -10.15
N GLU A 26 -16.64 7.43 -10.16
CA GLU A 26 -15.37 7.29 -10.89
C GLU A 26 -14.56 6.12 -10.34
N SER A 27 -14.39 6.04 -9.03
CA SER A 27 -13.69 4.93 -8.39
C SER A 27 -14.37 3.58 -8.65
N PHE A 28 -15.70 3.53 -8.59
CA PHE A 28 -16.48 2.32 -8.85
C PHE A 28 -16.33 1.84 -10.30
N LYS A 29 -16.39 2.75 -11.28
CA LYS A 29 -16.11 2.41 -12.69
C LYS A 29 -14.71 1.82 -12.86
N ALA A 30 -13.72 2.39 -12.19
CA ALA A 30 -12.36 1.87 -12.23
C ALA A 30 -12.21 0.53 -11.48
N ASN A 31 -13.02 0.25 -10.44
CA ASN A 31 -13.10 -1.08 -9.81
C ASN A 31 -13.64 -2.12 -10.80
N CYS A 32 -14.74 -1.81 -11.50
CA CYS A 32 -15.29 -2.70 -12.52
C CYS A 32 -14.32 -2.92 -13.69
N ALA A 33 -13.62 -1.87 -14.13
CA ALA A 33 -12.59 -2.00 -15.17
C ALA A 33 -11.42 -2.87 -14.72
N CYS A 34 -10.95 -2.70 -13.47
CA CYS A 34 -9.92 -3.56 -12.90
C CYS A 34 -10.39 -5.02 -12.78
N CYS A 35 -11.64 -5.25 -12.37
CA CYS A 35 -12.25 -6.57 -12.32
C CYS A 35 -12.24 -7.25 -13.70
N ALA A 36 -12.73 -6.54 -14.73
CA ALA A 36 -12.70 -7.03 -16.10
C ALA A 36 -11.27 -7.32 -16.60
N ALA A 37 -10.30 -6.46 -16.26
CA ALA A 37 -8.91 -6.68 -16.62
C ALA A 37 -8.31 -7.93 -15.96
N ILE A 38 -8.67 -8.24 -14.71
CA ILE A 38 -8.27 -9.49 -14.04
C ILE A 38 -8.89 -10.69 -14.76
N GLU A 39 -10.19 -10.64 -15.08
CA GLU A 39 -10.88 -11.71 -15.81
C GLU A 39 -10.25 -11.95 -17.19
N ASP A 40 -9.94 -10.88 -17.92
CA ASP A 40 -9.29 -10.93 -19.23
C ASP A 40 -7.86 -11.45 -19.12
N ALA A 41 -7.10 -11.03 -18.10
CA ALA A 41 -5.76 -11.52 -17.84
C ALA A 41 -5.78 -13.03 -17.58
N ILE A 42 -6.68 -13.52 -16.72
CA ILE A 42 -6.86 -14.95 -16.47
C ILE A 42 -7.29 -15.69 -17.73
N ARG A 43 -8.28 -15.18 -18.48
CA ARG A 43 -8.80 -15.84 -19.69
C ARG A 43 -7.73 -16.01 -20.76
N ASN A 44 -6.88 -15.01 -20.95
CA ASN A 44 -5.84 -15.03 -21.98
C ASN A 44 -4.53 -15.67 -21.49
N GLY A 45 -4.31 -15.70 -20.17
CA GLY A 45 -3.10 -16.22 -19.54
C GLY A 45 -3.21 -17.65 -19.03
N PHE A 46 -4.37 -18.30 -19.09
CA PHE A 46 -4.55 -19.67 -18.61
C PHE A 46 -4.48 -20.68 -19.76
N ASP A 47 -3.48 -21.57 -19.72
CA ASP A 47 -3.26 -22.59 -20.77
C ASP A 47 -4.04 -23.91 -20.54
N GLY A 48 -4.87 -23.95 -19.50
CA GLY A 48 -5.59 -25.14 -19.05
C GLY A 48 -4.94 -25.82 -17.83
N MET A 49 -3.69 -25.48 -17.50
CA MET A 49 -2.93 -26.04 -16.38
C MET A 49 -2.30 -24.96 -15.50
N HIS A 50 -1.77 -23.88 -16.08
CA HIS A 50 -1.07 -22.82 -15.37
C HIS A 50 -1.48 -21.43 -15.89
N LEU A 51 -1.34 -20.43 -15.02
CA LEU A 51 -1.32 -19.02 -15.43
C LEU A 51 0.08 -18.68 -15.97
N THR A 52 0.13 -17.96 -17.08
CA THR A 52 1.37 -17.38 -17.60
C THR A 52 2.04 -16.51 -16.55
N GLN A 53 3.37 -16.50 -16.52
CA GLN A 53 4.12 -15.54 -15.71
C GLN A 53 3.73 -14.10 -16.06
N ASP A 54 3.69 -13.24 -15.03
CA ASP A 54 3.40 -11.81 -15.11
C ASP A 54 1.92 -11.48 -15.43
N CYS A 55 1.00 -12.41 -15.19
CA CYS A 55 -0.43 -12.20 -15.41
C CYS A 55 -0.95 -11.12 -14.46
N ALA A 56 -0.68 -11.27 -13.15
CA ALA A 56 -0.98 -10.26 -12.16
C ALA A 56 -0.24 -8.94 -12.42
N ARG A 57 1.02 -9.01 -12.87
CA ARG A 57 1.87 -7.82 -13.07
C ARG A 57 1.28 -6.84 -14.09
N LYS A 58 0.73 -7.33 -15.19
CA LYS A 58 0.07 -6.49 -16.20
C LYS A 58 -1.08 -5.67 -15.61
N VAL A 59 -1.91 -6.29 -14.78
CA VAL A 59 -3.04 -5.61 -14.14
C VAL A 59 -2.54 -4.62 -13.09
N ILE A 60 -1.51 -4.98 -12.32
CA ILE A 60 -0.87 -4.09 -11.35
C ILE A 60 -0.30 -2.85 -12.04
N ASP A 61 0.40 -3.02 -13.17
CA ASP A 61 0.99 -1.91 -13.92
C ASP A 61 -0.08 -0.94 -14.47
N GLU A 62 -1.29 -1.44 -14.79
CA GLU A 62 -2.40 -0.63 -15.29
C GLU A 62 -3.22 0.06 -14.17
N PHE A 63 -3.54 -0.67 -13.10
CA PHE A 63 -4.50 -0.21 -12.08
C PHE A 63 -3.87 0.17 -10.73
N GLY A 64 -2.60 -0.20 -10.51
CA GLY A 64 -1.92 -0.06 -9.23
C GLY A 64 -2.26 -1.16 -8.24
N TYR A 65 -1.36 -1.38 -7.26
CA TYR A 65 -1.53 -2.41 -6.25
C TYR A 65 -2.77 -2.18 -5.39
N GLN A 66 -3.08 -0.94 -4.98
CA GLN A 66 -4.21 -0.66 -4.09
C GLN A 66 -5.55 -1.10 -4.69
N ARG A 67 -5.73 -0.85 -5.98
CA ARG A 67 -6.99 -1.14 -6.67
C ARG A 67 -7.16 -2.63 -6.93
N VAL A 68 -6.09 -3.29 -7.38
CA VAL A 68 -6.09 -4.75 -7.58
C VAL A 68 -6.33 -5.46 -6.25
N GLU A 69 -5.65 -5.04 -5.18
CA GLU A 69 -5.88 -5.55 -3.82
C GLU A 69 -7.35 -5.39 -3.38
N HIS A 70 -7.93 -4.20 -3.59
CA HIS A 70 -9.32 -3.92 -3.22
C HIS A 70 -10.32 -4.83 -3.94
N VAL A 71 -10.14 -5.04 -5.25
CA VAL A 71 -11.00 -5.92 -6.06
C VAL A 71 -10.85 -7.39 -5.65
N LEU A 72 -9.63 -7.86 -5.45
CA LEU A 72 -9.37 -9.24 -5.01
C LEU A 72 -9.90 -9.51 -3.60
N ALA A 73 -9.69 -8.57 -2.67
CA ALA A 73 -10.22 -8.68 -1.31
C ALA A 73 -11.74 -8.66 -1.28
N ASN A 74 -12.39 -7.78 -2.05
CA ASN A 74 -13.85 -7.80 -2.24
C ASN A 74 -14.31 -9.16 -2.77
N THR A 75 -13.68 -9.67 -3.82
CA THR A 75 -14.05 -10.97 -4.42
C THR A 75 -13.94 -12.12 -3.40
N LEU A 76 -12.86 -12.18 -2.62
CA LEU A 76 -12.69 -13.21 -1.59
C LEU A 76 -13.72 -13.11 -0.46
N GLN A 77 -14.16 -11.90 -0.12
CA GLN A 77 -15.19 -11.68 0.89
C GLN A 77 -16.59 -12.03 0.37
N GLU A 78 -16.92 -11.67 -0.88
CA GLU A 78 -18.18 -12.05 -1.53
C GLU A 78 -18.28 -13.57 -1.76
N LEU A 79 -17.15 -14.24 -2.01
CA LEU A 79 -17.06 -15.69 -2.24
C LEU A 79 -16.52 -16.44 -1.00
N SER A 80 -16.74 -15.92 0.20
CA SER A 80 -16.15 -16.46 1.44
C SER A 80 -16.45 -17.94 1.68
N ASP A 81 -17.59 -18.42 1.18
CA ASP A 81 -18.09 -19.78 1.37
C ASP A 81 -17.54 -20.77 0.33
N ASP A 82 -16.89 -20.30 -0.74
CA ASP A 82 -16.34 -21.18 -1.78
C ASP A 82 -15.11 -21.93 -1.27
N GLY A 83 -15.20 -23.25 -1.17
CA GLY A 83 -14.14 -24.10 -0.62
C GLY A 83 -12.85 -24.21 -1.44
N ARG A 84 -12.81 -23.65 -2.66
CA ARG A 84 -11.65 -23.77 -3.57
C ARG A 84 -10.58 -22.71 -3.34
N PHE A 85 -10.92 -21.58 -2.70
CA PHE A 85 -9.92 -20.60 -2.29
C PHE A 85 -9.12 -21.11 -1.10
N SER A 86 -7.80 -20.94 -1.16
CA SER A 86 -6.92 -21.34 -0.06
C SER A 86 -7.27 -20.60 1.23
N PRO A 87 -7.13 -21.24 2.41
CA PRO A 87 -7.34 -20.55 3.70
C PRO A 87 -6.47 -19.31 3.86
N ARG A 88 -5.24 -19.37 3.33
CA ARG A 88 -4.28 -18.27 3.34
C ARG A 88 -4.78 -17.05 2.56
N ASN A 89 -5.38 -17.25 1.37
CA ASN A 89 -5.94 -16.16 0.59
C ASN A 89 -7.22 -15.61 1.21
N LYS A 90 -8.09 -16.47 1.75
CA LYS A 90 -9.27 -16.03 2.50
C LYS A 90 -8.91 -15.16 3.71
N GLU A 91 -7.91 -15.56 4.49
CA GLU A 91 -7.44 -14.78 5.65
C GLU A 91 -6.83 -13.45 5.22
N TRP A 92 -6.00 -13.46 4.17
CA TRP A 92 -5.47 -12.24 3.57
C TRP A 92 -6.61 -11.30 3.14
N GLY A 93 -7.60 -11.79 2.38
CA GLY A 93 -8.76 -11.01 1.95
C GLY A 93 -9.55 -10.39 3.10
N LYS A 94 -9.68 -11.09 4.24
CA LYS A 94 -10.35 -10.59 5.46
C LYS A 94 -9.58 -9.49 6.20
N SER A 95 -8.27 -9.36 5.95
CA SER A 95 -7.46 -8.31 6.57
C SER A 95 -7.76 -6.91 6.01
N PHE A 96 -8.47 -6.84 4.87
CA PHE A 96 -8.87 -5.58 4.25
C PHE A 96 -10.29 -5.20 4.64
N TYR A 97 -10.46 -3.93 4.99
CA TYR A 97 -11.78 -3.35 5.14
C TYR A 97 -12.39 -3.04 3.76
N ILE A 98 -13.47 -3.77 3.42
CA ILE A 98 -14.32 -3.49 2.26
C ILE A 98 -15.64 -2.91 2.79
N PRO A 99 -16.03 -1.68 2.39
CA PRO A 99 -17.32 -1.14 2.77
C PRO A 99 -18.44 -2.08 2.34
N LYS A 100 -19.39 -2.35 3.24
CA LYS A 100 -20.56 -3.16 2.90
C LYS A 100 -21.46 -2.37 1.95
N ASP A 101 -21.60 -2.86 0.73
CA ASP A 101 -22.50 -2.33 -0.27
C ASP A 101 -23.02 -3.46 -1.15
N ASP A 102 -24.00 -4.20 -0.63
CA ASP A 102 -24.58 -5.40 -1.28
C ASP A 102 -25.12 -5.12 -2.70
N LYS A 103 -25.38 -3.85 -3.04
CA LYS A 103 -25.88 -3.44 -4.37
C LYS A 103 -24.78 -3.24 -5.40
N HIS A 104 -23.52 -3.07 -4.97
CA HIS A 104 -22.44 -2.68 -5.86
C HIS A 104 -21.21 -3.59 -5.74
N ASN A 105 -20.96 -4.20 -4.58
CA ASN A 105 -19.80 -5.07 -4.35
C ASN A 105 -19.74 -6.24 -5.33
N TYR A 106 -20.89 -6.83 -5.67
CA TYR A 106 -20.96 -7.92 -6.66
C TYR A 106 -20.51 -7.48 -8.08
N CYS A 107 -20.62 -6.20 -8.43
CA CYS A 107 -20.28 -5.68 -9.77
C CYS A 107 -18.78 -5.66 -10.06
N PHE A 108 -17.95 -5.81 -9.03
CA PHE A 108 -16.49 -5.92 -9.16
C PHE A 108 -15.98 -7.13 -8.36
N SER A 109 -16.79 -8.19 -8.32
CA SER A 109 -16.36 -9.52 -7.90
C SER A 109 -15.93 -10.32 -9.14
N VAL A 110 -14.68 -10.78 -9.16
CA VAL A 110 -14.08 -11.41 -10.34
C VAL A 110 -14.80 -12.72 -10.68
N SER A 111 -15.41 -12.77 -11.86
CA SER A 111 -16.12 -13.94 -12.38
C SER A 111 -15.18 -14.84 -13.18
N SER A 112 -14.37 -15.62 -12.48
CA SER A 112 -13.49 -16.65 -13.06
C SER A 112 -13.59 -17.95 -12.28
N HIS A 113 -13.01 -19.04 -12.80
CA HIS A 113 -12.97 -20.31 -12.08
C HIS A 113 -12.18 -20.14 -10.77
N PRO A 114 -12.77 -20.40 -9.58
CA PRO A 114 -12.16 -20.02 -8.30
C PRO A 114 -10.75 -20.57 -8.06
N ALA A 115 -10.46 -21.81 -8.50
CA ALA A 115 -9.11 -22.36 -8.35
C ALA A 115 -8.05 -21.61 -9.20
N VAL A 116 -8.44 -21.08 -10.36
CA VAL A 116 -7.53 -20.29 -11.21
C VAL A 116 -7.35 -18.90 -10.62
N LEU A 117 -8.44 -18.30 -10.12
CA LEU A 117 -8.38 -17.02 -9.42
C LEU A 117 -7.55 -17.10 -8.13
N ASP A 118 -7.61 -18.20 -7.38
CA ASP A 118 -6.76 -18.41 -6.20
C ASP A 118 -5.27 -18.37 -6.57
N GLY A 119 -4.90 -18.99 -7.70
CA GLY A 119 -3.53 -18.91 -8.25
C GLY A 119 -3.13 -17.50 -8.68
N PHE A 120 -4.04 -16.74 -9.29
CA PHE A 120 -3.80 -15.33 -9.62
C PHE A 120 -3.56 -14.48 -8.35
N ILE A 121 -4.33 -14.73 -7.28
CA ILE A 121 -4.15 -14.05 -5.99
C ILE A 121 -2.77 -14.38 -5.39
N ASP A 122 -2.32 -15.62 -5.49
CA ASP A 122 -0.98 -15.99 -5.05
C ASP A 122 0.12 -15.29 -5.86
N GLU A 123 -0.04 -15.16 -7.18
CA GLU A 123 0.88 -14.38 -8.02
C GLU A 123 0.90 -12.90 -7.62
N PHE A 124 -0.27 -12.27 -7.46
CA PHE A 124 -0.39 -10.89 -6.98
C PHE A 124 0.34 -10.69 -5.65
N ARG A 125 0.16 -11.61 -4.70
CA ARG A 125 0.82 -11.56 -3.38
C ARG A 125 2.33 -11.78 -3.50
N SER A 126 2.79 -12.58 -4.46
CA SER A 126 4.22 -12.71 -4.76
C SER A 126 4.79 -11.40 -5.33
N GLU A 127 4.10 -10.75 -6.26
CA GLU A 127 4.50 -9.43 -6.79
C GLU A 127 4.56 -8.36 -5.69
N PHE A 128 3.61 -8.38 -4.74
CA PHE A 128 3.63 -7.48 -3.59
C PHE A 128 4.82 -7.77 -2.66
N GLN A 129 5.14 -9.04 -2.43
CA GLN A 129 6.29 -9.42 -1.58
C GLN A 129 7.64 -9.03 -2.19
N LYS A 130 7.77 -9.01 -3.52
CA LYS A 130 8.97 -8.55 -4.22
C LYS A 130 9.28 -7.07 -3.98
N LEU A 131 8.33 -6.28 -3.50
CA LEU A 131 8.56 -4.88 -3.12
C LEU A 131 9.42 -4.75 -1.85
N ASP A 132 9.58 -5.83 -1.07
CA ASP A 132 10.43 -5.88 0.13
C ASP A 132 10.16 -4.75 1.14
N LEU A 133 8.88 -4.41 1.28
CA LEU A 133 8.42 -3.28 2.09
C LEU A 133 8.57 -3.57 3.59
N PHE A 134 8.91 -2.52 4.33
CA PHE A 134 8.95 -2.58 5.79
C PHE A 134 7.54 -2.74 6.37
N ASP A 135 7.40 -3.69 7.30
CA ASP A 135 6.18 -4.02 8.04
C ASP A 135 6.42 -3.97 9.57
N ASP A 136 5.42 -4.38 10.36
CA ASP A 136 5.49 -4.40 11.83
C ASP A 136 6.67 -5.22 12.38
N LYS A 137 7.18 -6.23 11.65
CA LYS A 137 8.27 -7.09 12.13
C LYS A 137 9.62 -6.36 12.18
N HIS A 138 9.76 -5.33 11.36
CA HIS A 138 10.95 -4.48 11.27
C HIS A 138 10.96 -3.37 12.33
N CYS A 139 9.83 -3.15 13.01
CA CYS A 139 9.66 -2.10 14.00
C CYS A 139 9.86 -2.63 15.42
N VAL A 140 10.26 -1.74 16.33
CA VAL A 140 10.34 -2.06 17.75
C VAL A 140 8.96 -2.45 18.30
N GLU A 141 8.95 -3.34 19.29
CA GLU A 141 7.71 -3.71 19.98
C GLU A 141 7.09 -2.51 20.70
N ASP A 142 5.78 -2.59 20.95
CA ASP A 142 5.00 -1.53 21.60
C ASP A 142 5.14 -0.14 20.96
N ALA A 143 5.29 -0.09 19.62
CA ALA A 143 5.46 1.14 18.85
C ALA A 143 4.45 2.24 19.22
N HIS A 144 3.20 1.89 19.52
CA HIS A 144 2.16 2.84 19.90
C HIS A 144 2.47 3.61 21.19
N SER A 145 3.24 3.03 22.10
CA SER A 145 3.63 3.63 23.39
C SER A 145 4.97 4.35 23.34
N GLN A 146 5.70 4.26 22.22
CA GLN A 146 7.03 4.84 22.07
C GLN A 146 6.97 6.35 21.76
N ASP A 147 7.87 7.13 22.35
CA ASP A 147 8.17 8.48 21.85
C ASP A 147 8.91 8.35 20.51
N PHE A 148 8.45 9.07 19.49
CA PHE A 148 9.04 9.08 18.15
C PHE A 148 10.17 10.09 17.99
N THR A 149 10.35 11.02 18.93
CA THR A 149 11.32 12.11 18.83
C THR A 149 12.72 11.57 18.59
N ASN A 150 13.38 12.09 17.54
CA ASN A 150 14.73 11.71 17.11
C ASN A 150 14.88 10.23 16.70
N LYS A 151 13.80 9.57 16.28
CA LYS A 151 13.83 8.18 15.78
C LYS A 151 13.53 8.13 14.28
N VAL A 152 13.98 7.06 13.64
CA VAL A 152 13.58 6.70 12.28
C VAL A 152 12.30 5.88 12.36
N LEU A 153 11.26 6.34 11.70
CA LEU A 153 9.95 5.72 11.65
C LEU A 153 9.72 5.05 10.30
N VAL A 154 9.06 3.90 10.35
CA VAL A 154 8.52 3.22 9.17
C VAL A 154 7.11 3.76 8.90
N MET A 155 6.89 4.31 7.71
CA MET A 155 5.56 4.72 7.26
C MET A 155 4.75 3.54 6.72
N LYS A 156 3.46 3.51 7.05
CA LYS A 156 2.49 2.61 6.41
C LYS A 156 2.38 2.97 4.94
N ILE A 157 2.55 2.01 4.05
CA ILE A 157 2.43 2.22 2.60
C ILE A 157 1.07 2.77 2.18
N ARG A 158 0.01 2.50 2.96
CA ARG A 158 -1.35 3.03 2.70
C ARG A 158 -1.45 4.54 2.89
N SER A 159 -0.50 5.14 3.61
CA SER A 159 -0.36 6.59 3.74
C SER A 159 0.34 7.21 2.52
N LEU A 160 0.94 6.39 1.65
CA LEU A 160 1.63 6.78 0.43
C LEU A 160 0.82 6.44 -0.82
N LYS A 161 1.09 7.15 -1.92
CA LYS A 161 0.59 6.76 -3.24
C LYS A 161 1.37 5.52 -3.73
N ASP A 162 0.74 4.69 -4.56
CA ASP A 162 1.35 3.47 -5.11
C ASP A 162 2.70 3.72 -5.81
N SER A 163 2.87 4.88 -6.44
CA SER A 163 4.15 5.27 -7.06
C SER A 163 5.32 5.40 -6.09
N TYR A 164 5.05 5.46 -4.77
CA TYR A 164 6.03 5.52 -3.69
C TYR A 164 6.07 4.22 -2.88
N TRP A 165 5.46 3.13 -3.37
CA TRP A 165 5.56 1.81 -2.73
C TRP A 165 6.92 1.17 -3.03
N ASP A 166 7.95 1.77 -2.45
CA ASP A 166 9.34 1.33 -2.48
C ASP A 166 9.91 1.53 -1.06
N PRO A 167 10.69 0.57 -0.53
CA PRO A 167 11.24 0.64 0.82
C PRO A 167 11.98 1.94 1.13
N LYS A 168 12.63 2.55 0.13
CA LYS A 168 13.37 3.80 0.32
C LYS A 168 12.51 4.99 0.72
N TYR A 169 11.23 5.01 0.31
CA TYR A 169 10.28 6.07 0.67
C TYR A 169 9.53 5.78 1.97
N GLN A 170 9.77 4.65 2.64
CA GLN A 170 9.11 4.33 3.92
C GLN A 170 9.87 4.83 5.15
N LEU A 171 11.12 5.26 5.02
CA LEU A 171 11.97 5.63 6.16
C LEU A 171 11.99 7.14 6.41
N TRP A 172 11.47 7.56 7.56
CA TRP A 172 11.27 8.96 7.91
C TRP A 172 11.85 9.28 9.27
N TYR A 173 12.74 10.27 9.34
CA TYR A 173 13.29 10.74 10.60
C TYR A 173 12.35 11.73 11.27
N ALA A 174 11.90 11.43 12.49
CA ALA A 174 11.02 12.30 13.27
C ALA A 174 11.81 13.36 14.04
N VAL A 175 11.55 14.62 13.68
CA VAL A 175 12.24 15.79 14.23
C VAL A 175 11.47 16.37 15.43
N GLY A 176 10.16 16.10 15.52
CA GLY A 176 9.33 16.54 16.65
C GLY A 176 7.85 16.68 16.29
N GLY A 177 7.11 17.42 17.12
CA GLY A 177 5.66 17.59 17.01
C GLY A 177 4.90 16.84 18.10
N PHE A 178 3.70 17.32 18.42
CA PHE A 178 2.90 16.76 19.52
C PHE A 178 2.54 15.29 19.35
N GLY A 179 2.48 14.80 18.10
CA GLY A 179 2.24 13.38 17.80
C GLY A 179 3.42 12.46 18.09
N CYS A 180 4.62 12.99 18.38
CA CYS A 180 5.76 12.15 18.76
C CYS A 180 5.56 11.49 20.12
N ASP A 181 5.03 12.25 21.08
CA ASP A 181 4.80 11.78 22.45
C ASP A 181 3.34 11.29 22.58
N PRO A 182 3.11 9.99 22.82
CA PRO A 182 1.75 9.45 22.95
C PRO A 182 0.95 10.05 24.12
N LYS A 183 1.61 10.71 25.08
CA LYS A 183 0.94 11.37 26.23
C LYS A 183 0.42 12.75 25.89
N GLN A 184 0.90 13.36 24.80
CA GLN A 184 0.52 14.71 24.43
C GLN A 184 -0.74 14.74 23.58
N ARG A 185 -1.46 15.87 23.68
CA ARG A 185 -2.65 16.12 22.87
C ARG A 185 -2.21 16.66 21.51
N GLY A 186 -2.21 15.81 20.51
CA GLY A 186 -1.94 16.16 19.12
C GLY A 186 -1.43 14.96 18.35
N THR A 187 -1.65 14.94 17.04
CA THR A 187 -1.24 13.81 16.19
C THR A 187 -0.12 14.16 15.22
N ALA A 188 0.24 15.44 15.11
CA ALA A 188 1.22 15.89 14.13
C ALA A 188 2.65 15.45 14.49
N VAL A 189 3.30 14.75 13.55
CA VAL A 189 4.71 14.39 13.57
C VAL A 189 5.38 15.09 12.40
N PHE A 190 6.35 15.94 12.68
CA PHE A 190 7.20 16.57 11.67
C PHE A 190 8.36 15.64 11.36
N VAL A 191 8.48 15.28 10.08
CA VAL A 191 9.42 14.27 9.64
C VAL A 191 10.21 14.72 8.42
N THR A 192 11.36 14.11 8.21
CA THR A 192 12.19 14.23 7.01
C THR A 192 12.37 12.86 6.37
N CYS A 193 12.10 12.71 5.07
CA CYS A 193 12.38 11.48 4.34
C CYS A 193 13.90 11.24 4.29
N LEU A 194 14.35 10.03 4.61
CA LEU A 194 15.78 9.72 4.57
C LEU A 194 16.33 9.52 3.15
N TYR A 195 15.46 9.32 2.15
CA TYR A 195 15.90 9.13 0.77
C TYR A 195 16.18 10.45 0.06
N ASP A 196 15.19 11.35 0.00
CA ASP A 196 15.27 12.59 -0.79
C ASP A 196 15.35 13.87 0.06
N GLY A 197 15.30 13.74 1.38
CA GLY A 197 15.34 14.87 2.31
C GLY A 197 14.05 15.70 2.38
N GLU A 198 12.94 15.23 1.77
CA GLU A 198 11.66 15.94 1.83
C GLU A 198 11.19 16.10 3.28
N ARG A 199 10.84 17.33 3.67
CA ARG A 199 10.29 17.64 4.99
C ARG A 199 8.79 17.80 4.90
N THR A 200 8.05 17.07 5.71
CA THR A 200 6.59 17.12 5.71
C THR A 200 6.01 16.84 7.09
N ARG A 201 4.68 16.88 7.19
CA ARG A 201 3.91 16.59 8.39
C ARG A 201 2.97 15.43 8.11
N PHE A 202 3.03 14.40 8.95
CA PHE A 202 2.10 13.28 8.97
C PHE A 202 1.40 13.17 10.33
N SER A 203 0.36 12.35 10.39
CA SER A 203 -0.26 11.92 11.64
C SER A 203 0.54 10.77 12.26
N ARG A 204 0.59 10.68 13.59
CA ARG A 204 1.18 9.54 14.33
C ARG A 204 0.64 8.19 13.82
N SER A 205 -0.65 8.15 13.46
CA SER A 205 -1.33 6.97 12.93
C SER A 205 -0.80 6.47 11.57
N ASP A 206 -0.11 7.33 10.84
CA ASP A 206 0.38 7.04 9.48
C ASP A 206 1.67 6.20 9.51
N PHE A 207 2.30 6.09 10.69
CA PHE A 207 3.48 5.28 10.93
C PHE A 207 3.12 3.92 11.54
N ILE A 208 3.93 2.92 11.20
CA ILE A 208 3.96 1.62 11.87
C ILE A 208 4.62 1.79 13.23
N GLY A 209 5.83 2.34 13.24
CA GLY A 209 6.60 2.57 14.44
C GLY A 209 8.07 2.90 14.17
N PRO A 210 8.87 3.08 15.22
CA PRO A 210 10.31 3.18 15.09
C PRO A 210 10.91 1.89 14.54
N ILE A 211 11.78 1.99 13.54
CA ILE A 211 12.52 0.85 12.99
C ILE A 211 13.53 0.32 14.01
N LYS A 212 13.77 -0.99 14.02
CA LYS A 212 14.88 -1.61 14.76
C LYS A 212 16.22 -1.23 14.14
N ASP A 213 17.24 -1.03 14.97
CA ASP A 213 18.57 -0.61 14.50
C ASP A 213 19.18 -1.64 13.53
N GLU A 214 18.98 -2.94 13.78
CA GLU A 214 19.44 -4.03 12.91
C GLU A 214 18.70 -4.10 11.57
N CYS A 215 17.52 -3.50 11.45
CA CYS A 215 16.74 -3.46 10.21
C CYS A 215 16.99 -2.18 9.40
N LEU A 216 17.75 -1.22 9.93
CA LEU A 216 18.02 0.06 9.25
C LEU A 216 19.11 -0.12 8.18
N PRO A 217 18.81 0.08 6.88
CA PRO A 217 19.80 -0.11 5.82
C PRO A 217 20.98 0.87 5.90
N GLU A 218 22.17 0.45 5.44
CA GLU A 218 23.40 1.26 5.49
C GLU A 218 23.28 2.62 4.81
N TRP A 219 22.56 2.69 3.68
CA TRP A 219 22.31 3.95 2.98
C TRP A 219 21.50 4.91 3.86
N ALA A 220 20.51 4.40 4.59
CA ALA A 220 19.64 5.19 5.46
C ALA A 220 20.39 5.66 6.71
N GLN A 221 21.27 4.81 7.27
CA GLN A 221 22.19 5.19 8.35
C GLN A 221 23.10 6.36 7.91
N SER A 222 23.69 6.25 6.72
CA SER A 222 24.57 7.30 6.18
C SER A 222 23.84 8.63 5.98
N GLN A 223 22.60 8.57 5.49
CA GLN A 223 21.76 9.77 5.32
C GLN A 223 21.34 10.35 6.68
N LEU A 224 21.00 9.52 7.65
CA LEU A 224 20.67 9.96 9.01
C LEU A 224 21.81 10.73 9.67
N GLU A 225 23.06 10.26 9.53
CA GLU A 225 24.22 10.95 10.09
C GLU A 225 24.48 12.30 9.41
N LYS A 226 24.31 12.38 8.08
CA LYS A 226 24.33 13.67 7.36
C LYS A 226 23.24 14.62 7.88
N LEU A 227 22.02 14.11 8.07
CA LEU A 227 20.91 14.91 8.61
C LEU A 227 21.25 15.51 9.97
N LYS A 228 21.76 14.68 10.88
CA LYS A 228 22.13 15.08 12.26
C LYS A 228 23.28 16.08 12.27
N ALA A 229 24.20 15.97 11.31
CA ALA A 229 25.27 16.94 11.08
C ALA A 229 24.78 18.25 10.42
N GLY A 230 23.47 18.42 10.18
CA GLY A 230 22.90 19.60 9.55
C GLY A 230 23.15 19.70 8.04
N GLN A 231 23.56 18.60 7.40
CA GLN A 231 23.80 18.56 5.96
C GLN A 231 22.49 18.27 5.21
N LYS A 232 22.40 18.82 3.99
CA LYS A 232 21.31 18.50 3.08
C LYS A 232 21.50 17.07 2.56
N ILE A 233 20.41 16.32 2.50
CA ILE A 233 20.35 14.98 1.95
C ILE A 233 19.77 15.06 0.54
N GLU A 234 20.32 14.24 -0.35
CA GLU A 234 19.85 14.02 -1.71
C GLU A 234 19.82 12.52 -1.99
N PRO A 235 18.99 12.04 -2.95
CA PRO A 235 18.90 10.63 -3.28
C PRO A 235 20.28 10.01 -3.56
N PRO A 236 20.65 8.89 -2.92
CA PRO A 236 21.92 8.21 -3.16
C PRO A 236 22.14 7.84 -4.64
N ASP A 237 21.05 7.61 -5.36
CA ASP A 237 21.05 7.18 -6.76
C ASP A 237 20.96 8.35 -7.75
N ALA A 238 20.89 9.60 -7.26
CA ALA A 238 20.96 10.75 -8.14
C ALA A 238 22.36 10.81 -8.77
N GLN A 239 22.47 10.47 -10.06
CA GLN A 239 23.70 10.70 -10.81
C GLN A 239 24.09 12.18 -10.65
N PRO A 240 25.35 12.49 -10.32
CA PRO A 240 25.78 13.88 -10.23
C PRO A 240 25.53 14.53 -11.59
N SER A 241 24.84 15.67 -11.59
CA SER A 241 24.64 16.45 -12.81
C SER A 241 26.01 16.73 -13.41
N MET A 242 26.31 16.13 -14.56
CA MET A 242 27.43 16.56 -15.39
C MET A 242 27.06 17.92 -15.97
N THR A 243 27.27 18.98 -15.18
CA THR A 243 27.48 20.31 -15.73
C THR A 243 28.81 20.29 -16.47
N MET A 244 28.73 20.33 -17.81
CA MET A 244 29.73 20.94 -18.68
C MET A 244 29.10 22.14 -19.37
#